data_AF-A0A1G0SG04-F1
#
_entry.id   AF-A0A1G0SG04-F1
#
_cell.length_a   1.000
_cell.length_b   1.000
_cell.length_c   1.000
_cell.angle_alpha   90.00
_cell.angle_beta   90.00
_cell.angle_gamma   90.00
#
_symmetry.space_group_name_H-M   'P 1'
#
loop_
_entity.id
_entity.type
_entity.pdbx_description
1 polymer ?
#
loop_
_entity_poly.entity_id
_entity_poly.type
_entity_poly.pdbx_seq_one_letter_code
_entity_poly.pdbx_strand_id
1 'polypeptide(L)' 'MRRIAKISKWWIGFLSVIIFQIPLLAQSGINSIGSFEQNLPSYWTKGAEPSGSTLSWATDEFRSMGRSLKIEKS' A
#
# COMPACT_ATOMS: atom_id res chain seq x y z
N MET A 1 -5.22 -24.97 -44.31
CA MET A 1 -3.80 -24.68 -44.01
C MET A 1 -3.72 -23.64 -42.90
N ARG A 2 -3.31 -24.00 -41.68
CA ARG A 2 -3.09 -23.04 -40.59
C ARG A 2 -1.63 -22.57 -40.61
N ARG A 3 -1.38 -21.30 -40.96
CA ARG A 3 -0.05 -20.70 -40.83
C ARG A 3 0.14 -20.31 -39.36
N ILE A 4 0.93 -21.08 -38.63
CA ILE A 4 1.35 -20.73 -37.28
C ILE A 4 2.47 -19.69 -37.43
N ALA A 5 2.22 -18.46 -36.99
CA ALA A 5 3.23 -17.41 -36.99
C ALA A 5 4.38 -17.83 -36.06
N LYS A 6 5.62 -17.84 -36.58
CA LYS A 6 6.81 -18.10 -35.76
C LYS A 6 7.10 -16.86 -34.92
N ILE A 7 6.55 -16.81 -33.71
CA ILE A 7 6.91 -15.78 -32.73
C ILE A 7 8.39 -15.93 -32.39
N SER A 8 9.13 -14.85 -32.55
CA SER A 8 10.56 -14.84 -32.26
C SER A 8 10.78 -15.03 -30.75
N LYS A 9 11.74 -15.87 -30.37
CA LYS A 9 12.11 -16.09 -28.96
C LYS A 9 12.49 -14.78 -28.24
N TRP A 10 12.91 -13.77 -29.01
CA TRP A 10 13.26 -12.44 -28.54
C TRP A 10 12.02 -11.66 -28.04
N TRP A 11 10.87 -11.83 -28.70
CA TRP A 11 9.60 -11.23 -28.26
C TRP A 11 9.09 -11.84 -26.96
N ILE A 12 9.32 -13.13 -26.74
CA ILE A 12 8.92 -13.82 -25.49
C ILE A 12 9.73 -13.27 -24.30
N GLY A 13 11.05 -13.07 -24.49
CA GLY A 13 11.91 -12.46 -23.48
C GLY A 13 11.49 -11.03 -23.15
N PHE A 14 11.24 -10.21 -24.17
CA PHE A 14 10.78 -8.83 -23.98
C PHE A 14 9.43 -8.76 -23.26
N LEU A 15 8.47 -9.61 -23.63
CA LEU A 15 7.15 -9.66 -22.99
C LEU A 15 7.25 -10.12 -21.52
N SER A 16 8.18 -11.04 -21.21
CA SER A 16 8.37 -11.54 -19.85
C SER A 16 8.90 -10.47 -18.88
N VAL A 17 9.75 -9.56 -19.34
CA VAL A 17 10.24 -8.42 -18.54
C VAL A 17 9.10 -7.45 -18.22
N ILE A 18 8.22 -7.19 -19.18
CA ILE A 18 7.06 -6.30 -18.98
C ILE A 18 6.09 -6.90 -17.95
N ILE A 19 5.80 -8.20 -18.03
CA ILE A 19 4.84 -8.86 -17.12
C ILE A 19 5.35 -8.90 -15.67
N PHE A 20 6.67 -9.03 -15.45
CA PHE A 20 7.25 -9.10 -14.10
C PHE A 20 7.38 -7.76 -13.36
N GLN A 21 7.35 -6.61 -14.05
CA GLN A 21 7.52 -5.30 -13.42
C GLN A 21 6.22 -4.60 -13.00
N ILE A 22 5.07 -5.01 -13.53
CA ILE A 22 3.77 -4.38 -13.25
C ILE A 22 3.29 -4.52 -11.79
N PRO A 23 3.53 -5.63 -11.04
CA PRO A 23 2.96 -5.75 -9.68
C PRO A 23 3.64 -4.86 -8.63
N LEU A 24 4.83 -4.29 -8.90
CA LEU A 24 5.55 -3.47 -7.91
C LEU A 24 5.00 -2.03 -7.78
N LEU A 25 4.41 -1.49 -8.84
CA LEU A 25 3.99 -0.08 -8.89
C LEU A 25 2.60 0.17 -8.28
N ALA A 26 1.74 -0.87 -8.22
CA ALA A 26 0.37 -0.75 -7.73
C ALA A 26 0.25 -0.50 -6.21
N GLN A 27 1.29 -0.82 -5.42
CA GLN A 27 1.28 -0.66 -3.96
C GLN A 27 1.58 0.79 -3.51
N SER A 28 2.07 1.66 -4.40
CA SER A 28 2.64 2.96 -4.02
C SER A 28 1.62 4.00 -3.52
N GLY A 29 0.33 3.90 -3.94
CA GLY A 29 -0.71 4.86 -3.56
C GLY A 29 -1.44 4.56 -2.24
N ILE A 30 -1.55 3.30 -1.84
CA ILE A 30 -2.23 2.95 -0.57
C ILE A 30 -1.33 3.30 0.62
N ASN A 31 -0.02 3.10 0.49
CA ASN A 31 0.94 3.49 1.54
C ASN A 31 0.97 5.02 1.75
N SER A 32 0.64 5.83 0.74
CA SER A 32 0.62 7.30 0.86
C SER A 32 -0.66 7.86 1.47
N ILE A 33 -1.75 7.07 1.53
CA ILE A 33 -3.08 7.54 1.99
C ILE A 33 -3.68 6.71 3.15
N GLY A 34 -3.14 5.51 3.42
CA GLY A 34 -3.64 4.52 4.39
C GLY A 34 -2.65 4.02 5.46
N SER A 35 -1.41 4.54 5.49
CA SER A 35 -0.30 3.98 6.28
C SER A 35 -0.15 4.64 7.65
N PHE A 36 0.38 3.89 8.61
CA PHE A 36 0.77 4.39 9.92
C PHE A 36 1.98 5.32 9.89
N GLU A 37 2.70 5.38 8.78
CA GLU A 37 3.91 6.22 8.63
C GLU A 37 3.64 7.66 8.20
N GLN A 38 2.37 8.04 8.11
CA GLN A 38 1.97 9.37 7.66
C GLN A 38 2.04 10.38 8.80
N ASN A 39 2.11 11.66 8.45
CA ASN A 39 2.20 12.73 9.45
C ASN A 39 0.91 12.88 10.26
N LEU A 40 -0.24 12.56 9.67
CA LEU A 40 -1.55 12.57 10.33
C LEU A 40 -2.09 11.14 10.43
N PRO A 41 -2.89 10.80 11.46
CA PRO A 41 -3.69 9.58 11.53
C PRO A 41 -4.56 9.43 10.29
N SER A 42 -4.02 8.73 9.28
CA SER A 42 -4.58 8.45 7.96
C SER A 42 -6.11 8.30 7.94
N TYR A 43 -6.90 9.27 7.49
CA TYR A 43 -8.40 9.25 7.49
C TYR A 43 -9.13 8.78 8.77
N TRP A 44 -8.41 8.44 9.85
CA TRP A 44 -8.90 8.14 11.19
C TRP A 44 -9.13 9.48 11.89
N THR A 45 -9.85 10.38 11.24
CA THR A 45 -10.30 11.62 11.84
C THR A 45 -11.41 11.25 12.81
N LYS A 46 -11.11 11.34 14.11
CA LYS A 46 -12.01 11.24 15.28
C LYS A 46 -13.47 10.96 14.87
N GLY A 47 -13.84 9.68 14.90
CA GLY A 47 -15.21 9.28 14.60
C GLY A 47 -16.18 9.93 15.58
N ALA A 48 -17.15 10.67 15.02
CA ALA A 48 -18.37 11.21 15.61
C ALA A 48 -18.27 11.86 17.00
N GLU A 49 -18.58 13.17 17.08
CA GLU A 49 -19.03 13.78 18.33
C GLU A 49 -20.28 13.02 18.84
N PRO A 50 -20.37 12.66 20.14
CA PRO A 50 -19.46 13.02 21.22
C PRO A 50 -18.19 12.15 21.28
N SER A 51 -17.02 12.80 21.38
CA SER A 51 -15.72 12.13 21.42
C SER A 51 -15.51 11.36 22.74
N GLY A 52 -15.43 10.03 22.68
CA GLY A 52 -15.06 9.18 23.82
C GLY A 52 -13.60 8.68 23.80
N SER A 53 -12.84 9.04 22.75
CA SER A 53 -11.47 8.58 22.56
C SER A 53 -10.60 9.59 21.81
N THR A 54 -9.30 9.52 22.07
CA THR A 54 -8.23 10.26 21.40
C THR A 54 -7.41 9.29 20.55
N LEU A 55 -7.08 9.73 19.33
CA LEU A 55 -6.27 8.97 18.37
C LEU A 55 -4.92 9.66 18.17
N SER A 56 -3.83 8.89 18.25
CA SER A 56 -2.45 9.39 18.04
C SER A 56 -1.56 8.30 17.43
N TRP A 57 -0.37 8.69 16.96
CA TRP A 57 0.66 7.74 16.51
C TRP A 57 1.56 7.33 17.68
N ALA A 58 1.68 6.02 17.89
CA ALA A 58 2.64 5.42 18.82
C ALA A 58 3.92 5.01 18.07
N THR A 59 5.07 5.15 18.72
CA THR A 59 6.40 4.76 18.20
C THR A 59 7.12 3.76 19.12
N ASP A 60 6.53 3.47 20.28
CA ASP A 60 6.99 2.56 21.32
C ASP A 60 6.53 1.12 21.04
N GLU A 61 5.32 0.93 20.52
CA GLU A 61 4.79 -0.37 20.11
C GLU A 61 4.34 -0.35 18.66
N PHE A 62 4.95 -1.18 17.80
CA PHE A 62 4.54 -1.31 16.39
C PHE A 62 4.87 -2.70 15.83
N ARG A 63 4.11 -3.12 14.80
CA ARG A 63 4.39 -4.37 14.08
C ARG A 63 5.44 -4.19 12.98
N SER A 64 5.47 -3.03 12.33
CA SER A 64 6.37 -2.74 11.20
C SER A 64 6.52 -1.23 11.00
N MET A 65 7.63 -0.82 10.37
CA MET A 65 7.87 0.53 9.81
C MET A 65 7.97 1.71 10.78
N GLY A 66 7.72 1.53 12.08
CA GLY A 66 8.09 2.50 13.14
C GLY A 66 6.92 3.23 13.78
N ARG A 67 5.69 3.06 13.27
CA ARG A 67 4.48 3.62 13.89
C ARG A 67 3.33 2.63 13.98
N SER A 68 2.44 2.88 14.94
CA SER A 68 1.14 2.23 15.07
C SER A 68 0.04 3.20 15.50
N LEU A 69 -1.23 2.82 15.33
CA LEU A 69 -2.38 3.61 15.78
C LEU A 69 -2.64 3.37 17.27
N LYS A 70 -2.57 4.44 18.07
CA LYS A 70 -2.94 4.44 19.48
C LYS A 70 -4.35 5.01 19.67
N ILE A 71 -5.16 4.33 20.48
CA ILE A 71 -6.52 4.73 20.83
C ILE A 71 -6.63 4.79 22.35
N GLU A 72 -6.89 5.97 22.89
CA GLU A 72 -7.02 6.19 24.33
C GLU A 72 -8.40 6.74 24.66
N LYS A 73 -8.93 6.43 25.84
CA LYS A 73 -10.13 7.08 26.33
C LYS A 73 -9.81 8.55 26.65
N SER A 74 -10.71 9.46 26.28
CA SER A 74 -10.63 10.87 26.70
C SER A 74 -10.82 11.03 28.21
#